data_AF-A0A0M9EF82-F1
#
_entry.id   AF-A0A0M9EF82-F1
#
_cell.length_a   1.000
_cell.length_b   1.000
_cell.length_c   1.000
_cell.angle_alpha   90.00
_cell.angle_beta   90.00
_cell.angle_gamma   90.00
#
_symmetry.space_group_name_H-M   'P 1'
#
loop_
_entity.id
_entity.type
_entity.pdbx_description
1 polymer ?
#
loop_
_entity_poly.entity_id
_entity_poly.type
_entity_poly.pdbx_seq_one_letter_code
_entity_poly.pdbx_strand_id
1 'polypeptide(L)'
;MNEPRPNLEPRRLPTQDLPPLPLGRTLVERAWITPWQLFFALHRQKLWDATLPEILLSRGWLSRDRYWRLHSERTGMRLINLNRLPPEPGLFTLLPPEVCLKHNILPWRRLEGRVCLATGRPDRLAKARRDLPLKYANAPVVIAPEDQVTDLIACQSRRSLTSLAEHKLHPQYSSRGWDRRSMTQKLALACLLVGILIWAALATNTFFLAAMAWALISLGAATALRIAAMIAFFRRSPRAPPPTHHAPLPRISVMVPLFREKEIAQALIRRLTRLTYPRALLDVVLVLEQNDTLTHTTIARTALPKWMRVVVVPEGTGVTTKPRALNYALDFCKGDIIGIWDAEDAPAPDQLEQVANHFATAPSDVACLQGILDYYNPHTNWLSRCFTIEYATWFRIILPGLSRLKLAIPLGGTTLFLRRHVIEEVGGWDAHNVTEDADLGYRLARFGYRSELINTVTMEEANCRPVAWVRQRSRWLKGFMVTYLVHMRTPLDLWRDLGPRQFFGFQLVFLSTLSQFLLAPLLWMLWGATFGLTSPMWHAGLSSPPLWLSLGLIFATLSNLSTWITAAVIINRKSLII
;
A
#
# COMPACT_ATOMS: atom_id res chain seq x y z
N MET A 1 -18.08 -31.43 51.32
CA MET A 1 -16.72 -30.91 51.06
C MET A 1 -16.88 -29.70 50.15
N ASN A 2 -16.80 -28.49 50.72
CA ASN A 2 -16.87 -27.23 49.98
C ASN A 2 -15.45 -26.88 49.51
N GLU A 3 -15.23 -26.87 48.19
CA GLU A 3 -14.02 -26.25 47.62
C GLU A 3 -14.03 -24.73 47.88
N PRO A 4 -12.89 -24.13 48.26
CA PRO A 4 -12.83 -22.70 48.52
C PRO A 4 -12.86 -21.91 47.21
N ARG A 5 -13.78 -20.96 47.12
CA ARG A 5 -13.84 -19.96 46.04
C ARG A 5 -12.50 -19.19 45.97
N PRO A 6 -11.90 -18.98 44.79
CA PRO A 6 -10.68 -18.19 44.67
C PRO A 6 -10.97 -16.75 45.07
N ASN A 7 -10.22 -16.25 46.05
CA ASN A 7 -10.33 -14.89 46.57
C ASN A 7 -9.97 -13.89 45.46
N LEU A 8 -10.93 -13.04 45.07
CA LEU A 8 -10.84 -12.09 43.96
C LEU A 8 -10.52 -10.65 44.41
N GLU A 9 -10.23 -10.43 45.69
CA GLU A 9 -9.92 -9.10 46.20
C GLU A 9 -8.56 -8.57 45.70
N PRO A 10 -8.48 -7.28 45.30
CA PRO A 10 -7.20 -6.63 45.05
C PRO A 10 -6.47 -6.45 46.38
N ARG A 11 -5.47 -7.30 46.63
CA ARG A 11 -4.51 -7.11 47.73
C ARG A 11 -3.82 -5.75 47.54
N ARG A 12 -4.18 -4.75 48.36
CA ARG A 12 -3.35 -3.55 48.54
C ARG A 12 -2.02 -4.02 49.15
N LEU A 13 -0.97 -4.01 48.35
CA LEU A 13 0.38 -4.17 48.87
C LEU A 13 0.75 -2.93 49.72
N PRO A 14 1.60 -3.09 50.74
CA PRO A 14 2.05 -1.98 51.57
C PRO A 14 2.70 -0.91 50.69
N THR A 15 2.32 0.35 50.92
CA THR A 15 2.96 1.54 50.35
C THR A 15 4.45 1.52 50.68
N GLN A 16 5.29 1.19 49.69
CA GLN A 16 6.72 1.49 49.76
C GLN A 16 6.90 2.96 49.36
N ASP A 17 7.26 3.80 50.33
CA ASP A 17 7.49 5.26 50.21
C ASP A 17 8.76 5.66 49.42
N LEU A 18 9.28 4.77 48.57
CA LEU A 18 10.38 5.09 47.66
C LEU A 18 9.85 5.06 46.21
N PRO A 19 10.14 6.08 45.39
CA PRO A 19 9.77 6.05 43.99
C PRO A 19 10.39 4.80 43.35
N PRO A 20 9.62 3.99 42.61
CA PRO A 20 10.12 2.74 42.06
C PRO A 20 11.34 3.04 41.18
N LEU A 21 12.44 2.31 41.42
CA LEU A 21 13.70 2.48 40.70
C LEU A 21 13.46 2.59 39.17
N PRO A 22 14.23 3.39 38.42
CA PRO A 22 14.10 3.46 36.97
C PRO A 22 14.20 2.06 36.33
N LEU A 23 13.40 1.78 35.30
CA LEU A 23 13.29 0.45 34.69
C LEU A 23 14.64 -0.16 34.30
N GLY A 24 15.49 0.64 33.67
CA GLY A 24 16.84 0.22 33.29
C GLY A 24 17.68 -0.24 34.49
N ARG A 25 17.61 0.49 35.61
CA ARG A 25 18.37 0.16 36.81
C ARG A 25 17.90 -1.16 37.43
N THR A 26 16.59 -1.36 37.53
CA THR A 26 16.02 -2.63 38.02
C THR A 26 16.44 -3.82 37.14
N LEU A 27 16.52 -3.64 35.82
CA LEU A 27 16.95 -4.70 34.90
C LEU A 27 18.42 -5.09 35.08
N VAL A 28 19.30 -4.13 35.37
CA VAL A 28 20.72 -4.36 35.62
C VAL A 28 20.95 -4.98 37.01
N GLU A 29 20.29 -4.46 38.05
CA GLU A 29 20.40 -5.01 39.42
C GLU A 29 19.91 -6.46 39.52
N ARG A 30 18.92 -6.84 38.71
CA ARG A 30 18.46 -8.23 38.60
C ARG A 30 19.33 -9.12 37.71
N ALA A 31 20.43 -8.58 37.17
CA ALA A 31 21.31 -9.25 36.20
C ALA A 31 20.56 -9.77 34.96
N TRP A 32 19.45 -9.12 34.56
CA TRP A 32 18.71 -9.51 33.36
C TRP A 32 19.30 -8.91 32.09
N ILE A 33 19.97 -7.75 32.21
CA ILE A 33 20.74 -7.10 31.15
C ILE A 33 22.06 -6.57 31.70
N THR A 34 23.04 -6.33 30.84
CA THR A 34 24.32 -5.71 31.23
C THR A 34 24.23 -4.18 31.24
N PRO A 35 25.12 -3.47 31.97
CA PRO A 35 25.21 -2.01 31.91
C PRO A 35 25.44 -1.49 30.49
N TRP A 36 26.24 -2.19 29.69
CA TRP A 36 26.46 -1.84 28.28
C TRP A 36 25.19 -1.97 27.44
N GLN A 37 24.41 -3.04 27.62
CA GLN A 37 23.12 -3.21 26.93
C GLN A 37 22.14 -2.10 27.29
N LEU A 38 22.10 -1.69 28.56
CA LEU A 38 21.30 -0.56 29.02
C LEU A 38 21.77 0.75 28.37
N PHE A 39 23.07 1.04 28.41
CA PHE A 39 23.64 2.24 27.79
C PHE A 39 23.31 2.30 26.29
N PHE A 40 23.51 1.20 25.57
CA PHE A 40 23.15 1.09 24.16
C PHE A 40 21.67 1.39 23.95
N ALA A 41 20.78 0.76 24.71
CA ALA A 41 19.35 0.91 24.50
C ALA A 41 18.84 2.32 24.84
N LEU A 42 19.39 2.96 25.89
CA LEU A 42 19.09 4.36 26.23
C LEU A 42 19.62 5.33 25.16
N HIS A 43 20.80 5.09 24.59
CA HIS A 43 21.31 5.88 23.49
C HIS A 43 20.41 5.76 22.25
N ARG A 44 19.96 4.54 21.92
CA ARG A 44 19.04 4.31 20.79
C ARG A 44 17.65 4.88 21.03
N GLN A 45 17.14 4.86 22.25
CA GLN A 45 15.85 5.47 22.60
C GLN A 45 15.78 6.97 22.29
N LYS A 46 16.92 7.68 22.25
CA LYS A 46 16.97 9.10 21.83
C LYS A 46 16.82 9.27 20.31
N LEU A 47 17.18 8.26 19.53
CA LEU A 47 17.21 8.28 18.07
C LEU A 47 16.04 7.56 17.42
N TRP A 48 15.34 6.70 18.18
CA TRP A 48 14.28 5.81 17.69
C TRP A 48 13.01 6.10 18.46
N ASP A 49 11.85 6.13 17.78
CA ASP A 49 10.54 6.14 18.43
C ASP A 49 10.17 4.74 18.97
N ALA A 50 11.00 4.24 19.89
CA ALA A 50 10.87 2.95 20.55
C ALA A 50 11.13 3.09 22.04
N THR A 51 10.35 2.36 22.84
CA THR A 51 10.57 2.29 24.28
C THR A 51 11.79 1.43 24.61
N LEU A 52 12.40 1.66 25.78
CA LEU A 52 13.51 0.83 26.27
C LEU A 52 13.18 -0.69 26.22
N PRO A 53 12.00 -1.17 26.69
CA PRO A 53 11.60 -2.56 26.52
C PRO A 53 11.59 -3.05 25.08
N GLU A 54 11.04 -2.28 24.14
CA GLU A 54 10.96 -2.67 22.72
C GLU A 54 12.35 -2.89 22.13
N ILE A 55 13.31 -2.02 22.46
CA ILE A 55 14.70 -2.15 22.01
C ILE A 55 15.33 -3.44 22.57
N LEU A 56 15.19 -3.68 23.89
CA LEU A 56 15.75 -4.86 24.55
C LEU A 56 15.12 -6.17 24.05
N LEU A 57 13.78 -6.19 23.86
CA LEU A 57 13.03 -7.33 23.34
C LEU A 57 13.43 -7.65 21.89
N SER A 58 13.60 -6.62 21.05
CA SER A 58 13.98 -6.79 19.63
C SER A 58 15.35 -7.44 19.46
N ARG A 59 16.26 -7.22 20.42
CA ARG A 59 17.61 -7.80 20.45
C ARG A 59 17.68 -9.15 21.17
N GLY A 60 16.58 -9.58 21.77
CA GLY A 60 16.54 -10.82 22.57
C GLY A 60 17.26 -10.72 23.91
N TRP A 61 17.64 -9.53 24.36
CA TRP A 61 18.30 -9.33 25.67
C TRP A 61 17.30 -9.42 26.83
N LEU A 62 16.02 -9.10 26.57
CA LEU A 62 14.93 -9.28 27.52
C LEU A 62 13.94 -10.31 26.95
N SER A 63 13.41 -11.20 27.79
CA SER A 63 12.32 -12.10 27.41
C SER A 63 10.95 -11.47 27.71
N ARG A 64 9.91 -11.87 26.98
CA ARG A 64 8.53 -11.36 27.19
C ARG A 64 8.04 -11.66 28.59
N ASP A 65 8.31 -12.86 29.13
CA ASP A 65 7.86 -13.24 30.47
C ASP A 65 8.51 -12.38 31.56
N ARG A 66 9.80 -12.10 31.43
CA ARG A 66 10.53 -11.22 32.34
C ARG A 66 9.99 -9.80 32.26
N TYR A 67 9.71 -9.30 31.04
CA TYR A 67 9.08 -8.00 30.84
C TYR A 67 7.72 -7.90 31.54
N TRP A 68 6.81 -8.85 31.29
CA TRP A 68 5.47 -8.84 31.86
C TRP A 68 5.48 -8.94 33.39
N ARG A 69 6.33 -9.80 33.94
CA ARG A 69 6.48 -9.96 35.39
C ARG A 69 6.96 -8.66 36.04
N LEU A 70 8.02 -8.05 35.49
CA LEU A 70 8.54 -6.78 35.99
C LEU A 70 7.55 -5.64 35.83
N HIS A 71 6.79 -5.61 34.73
CA HIS A 71 5.78 -4.58 34.53
C HIS A 71 4.65 -4.70 35.55
N SER A 72 4.15 -5.92 35.77
CA SER A 72 3.11 -6.21 36.78
C SER A 72 3.53 -5.78 38.19
N GLU A 73 4.77 -6.09 38.58
CA GLU A 73 5.35 -5.70 39.88
C GLU A 73 5.42 -4.17 40.04
N ARG A 74 5.77 -3.44 38.98
CA ARG A 74 5.96 -1.98 39.02
C ARG A 74 4.66 -1.19 39.01
N THR A 75 3.68 -1.63 38.24
CA THR A 75 2.42 -0.88 38.06
C THR A 75 1.32 -1.34 39.00
N GLY A 76 1.52 -2.47 39.70
CA GLY A 76 0.48 -3.14 40.47
C GLY A 76 -0.64 -3.73 39.60
N MET A 77 -0.53 -3.65 38.26
CA MET A 77 -1.53 -4.20 37.35
C MET A 77 -1.40 -5.72 37.31
N ARG A 78 -2.51 -6.42 37.49
CA ARG A 78 -2.55 -7.88 37.44
C ARG A 78 -2.34 -8.38 36.03
N LEU A 79 -1.34 -9.25 35.85
CA LEU A 79 -1.16 -10.02 34.62
C LEU A 79 -2.19 -11.14 34.55
N ILE A 80 -2.95 -11.17 33.46
CA ILE A 80 -3.95 -12.19 33.19
C ILE A 80 -3.60 -12.95 31.90
N ASN A 81 -4.06 -14.20 31.83
CA ASN A 81 -4.01 -15.01 30.62
C ASN A 81 -5.42 -15.08 30.05
N LEU A 82 -5.65 -14.40 28.93
CA LEU A 82 -6.98 -14.28 28.33
C LEU A 82 -7.47 -15.60 27.71
N ASN A 83 -6.56 -16.53 27.39
CA ASN A 83 -6.95 -17.86 26.91
C ASN A 83 -7.53 -18.73 28.04
N ARG A 84 -7.16 -18.47 29.29
CA ARG A 84 -7.71 -19.16 30.47
C ARG A 84 -8.93 -18.44 31.05
N LEU A 85 -8.93 -17.11 30.98
CA LEU A 85 -9.99 -16.24 31.49
C LEU A 85 -10.51 -15.35 30.35
N PRO A 86 -11.37 -15.88 29.47
CA PRO A 86 -11.87 -15.13 28.33
C PRO A 86 -12.72 -13.93 28.77
N PRO A 87 -12.88 -12.93 27.89
CA PRO A 87 -13.78 -11.81 28.10
C PRO A 87 -15.23 -12.26 28.33
N GLU A 88 -15.94 -11.49 29.14
CA GLU A 88 -17.37 -11.66 29.36
C GLU A 88 -18.16 -11.45 28.05
N PRO A 89 -19.10 -12.34 27.71
CA PRO A 89 -19.88 -12.21 26.49
C PRO A 89 -20.61 -10.87 26.38
N GLY A 90 -20.61 -10.28 25.18
CA GLY A 90 -21.33 -9.02 24.91
C GLY A 90 -20.61 -7.74 25.31
N LEU A 91 -19.45 -7.78 25.98
CA LEU A 91 -18.67 -6.57 26.26
C LEU A 91 -17.89 -6.05 25.03
N PHE A 92 -17.60 -6.91 24.05
CA PHE A 92 -16.80 -6.55 22.88
C PHE A 92 -17.50 -5.57 21.92
N THR A 93 -18.83 -5.42 22.01
CA THR A 93 -19.59 -4.45 21.20
C THR A 93 -19.51 -3.02 21.77
N LEU A 94 -18.94 -2.85 22.97
CA LEU A 94 -18.86 -1.54 23.64
C LEU A 94 -17.82 -0.60 23.00
N LEU A 95 -16.83 -1.15 22.30
CA LEU A 95 -15.78 -0.39 21.62
C LEU A 95 -15.65 -0.86 20.17
N PRO A 96 -15.43 0.06 19.20
CA PRO A 96 -15.18 -0.32 17.82
C PRO A 96 -13.93 -1.21 17.70
N PRO A 97 -13.95 -2.26 16.86
CA PRO A 97 -12.83 -3.20 16.78
C PRO A 97 -11.54 -2.56 16.23
N GLU A 98 -11.65 -1.57 15.34
CA GLU A 98 -10.51 -0.82 14.81
C GLU A 98 -9.79 -0.04 15.93
N VAL A 99 -10.55 0.56 16.86
CA VAL A 99 -10.00 1.27 18.03
C VAL A 99 -9.35 0.28 18.99
N CYS A 100 -9.99 -0.87 19.22
CA CYS A 100 -9.44 -1.95 20.05
C CYS A 100 -8.09 -2.46 19.50
N LEU A 101 -7.99 -2.68 18.17
CA LEU A 101 -6.74 -3.11 17.53
C LEU A 101 -5.67 -2.01 17.56
N LYS A 102 -6.02 -0.78 17.20
CA LYS A 102 -5.11 0.39 17.19
C LYS A 102 -4.42 0.58 18.54
N HIS A 103 -5.17 0.47 19.62
CA HIS A 103 -4.65 0.65 20.98
C HIS A 103 -4.22 -0.64 21.69
N ASN A 104 -4.51 -1.80 21.10
CA ASN A 104 -4.35 -3.10 21.75
C ASN A 104 -5.04 -3.12 23.13
N ILE A 105 -6.34 -2.80 23.12
CA ILE A 105 -7.22 -2.77 24.29
C ILE A 105 -8.51 -3.49 23.94
N LEU A 106 -9.04 -4.30 24.87
CA LEU A 106 -10.39 -4.83 24.76
C LEU A 106 -11.18 -4.70 26.07
N PRO A 107 -12.52 -4.57 26.01
CA PRO A 107 -13.39 -4.78 27.15
C PRO A 107 -13.30 -6.23 27.63
N TRP A 108 -12.93 -6.44 28.90
CA TRP A 108 -12.69 -7.79 29.44
C TRP A 108 -13.81 -8.29 30.34
N ARG A 109 -14.13 -7.59 31.43
CA ARG A 109 -15.13 -8.05 32.41
C ARG A 109 -15.71 -6.91 33.22
N ARG A 110 -16.92 -7.06 33.75
CA ARG A 110 -17.44 -6.15 34.79
C ARG A 110 -16.90 -6.49 36.17
N LEU A 111 -16.25 -5.54 36.83
CA LEU A 111 -15.82 -5.61 38.22
C LEU A 111 -16.56 -4.51 39.00
N GLU A 112 -17.31 -4.88 40.03
CA GLU A 112 -18.09 -3.94 40.86
C GLU A 112 -19.01 -3.02 40.01
N GLY A 113 -19.65 -3.59 38.99
CA GLY A 113 -20.52 -2.85 38.07
C GLY A 113 -19.80 -1.97 37.03
N ARG A 114 -18.47 -1.85 37.07
CA ARG A 114 -17.66 -1.09 36.11
C ARG A 114 -16.97 -2.00 35.10
N VAL A 115 -16.91 -1.58 33.84
CA VAL A 115 -16.19 -2.33 32.79
C VAL A 115 -14.68 -2.21 33.02
N CYS A 116 -14.00 -3.35 33.13
CA CYS A 116 -12.55 -3.46 33.18
C CYS A 116 -12.01 -3.78 31.78
N LEU A 117 -10.93 -3.10 31.40
CA LEU A 117 -10.27 -3.25 30.10
C LEU A 117 -9.01 -4.12 30.24
N ALA A 118 -8.75 -4.98 29.28
CA ALA A 118 -7.45 -5.65 29.15
C ALA A 118 -6.60 -4.92 28.11
N THR A 119 -5.33 -4.66 28.41
CA THR A 119 -4.37 -4.05 27.47
C THR A 119 -3.10 -4.89 27.36
N GLY A 120 -2.57 -5.00 26.15
CA GLY A 120 -1.23 -5.53 25.91
C GLY A 120 -0.19 -4.49 25.58
N ARG A 121 -0.51 -3.19 25.72
CA ARG A 121 0.45 -2.09 25.64
C ARG A 121 0.25 -1.09 26.78
N PRO A 122 0.54 -1.50 28.02
CA PRO A 122 0.34 -0.64 29.19
C PRO A 122 1.21 0.62 29.17
N ASP A 123 2.37 0.57 28.50
CA ASP A 123 3.25 1.71 28.24
C ASP A 123 2.58 2.81 27.40
N ARG A 124 1.56 2.46 26.58
CA ARG A 124 0.80 3.41 25.75
C ARG A 124 -0.60 3.71 26.28
N LEU A 125 -0.92 3.27 27.50
CA LEU A 125 -2.26 3.40 28.06
C LEU A 125 -2.75 4.85 28.16
N ALA A 126 -1.86 5.78 28.50
CA ALA A 126 -2.21 7.21 28.58
C ALA A 126 -2.67 7.78 27.22
N LYS A 127 -2.04 7.36 26.12
CA LYS A 127 -2.48 7.73 24.76
C LYS A 127 -3.81 7.07 24.44
N ALA A 128 -3.96 5.78 24.73
CA ALA A 128 -5.19 5.06 24.47
C ALA A 128 -6.40 5.65 25.22
N ARG A 129 -6.23 6.10 26.47
CA ARG A 129 -7.32 6.73 27.25
C ARG A 129 -7.86 8.02 26.62
N ARG A 130 -7.05 8.75 25.85
CA ARG A 130 -7.50 9.97 25.14
C ARG A 130 -8.38 9.65 23.94
N ASP A 131 -8.16 8.50 23.32
CA ASP A 131 -8.88 8.07 22.10
C ASP A 131 -10.10 7.19 22.44
N LEU A 132 -10.25 6.79 23.70
CA LEU A 132 -11.41 6.04 24.19
C LEU A 132 -12.62 6.97 24.48
N PRO A 133 -13.86 6.48 24.32
CA PRO A 133 -15.04 7.22 24.76
C PRO A 133 -14.94 7.63 26.23
N LEU A 134 -15.40 8.83 26.59
CA LEU A 134 -15.29 9.42 27.94
C LEU A 134 -15.74 8.46 29.05
N LYS A 135 -16.78 7.65 28.79
CA LYS A 135 -17.31 6.63 29.71
C LYS A 135 -16.27 5.58 30.13
N TYR A 136 -15.30 5.28 29.27
CA TYR A 136 -14.28 4.25 29.48
C TYR A 136 -12.87 4.81 29.70
N ALA A 137 -12.68 6.13 29.61
CA ALA A 137 -11.37 6.77 29.79
C ALA A 137 -10.75 6.46 31.17
N ASN A 138 -11.58 6.31 32.21
CA ASN A 138 -11.16 6.00 33.58
C ASN A 138 -11.47 4.55 34.01
N ALA A 139 -11.72 3.66 33.06
CA ALA A 139 -11.97 2.25 33.36
C ALA A 139 -10.75 1.60 34.05
N PRO A 140 -10.96 0.68 35.01
CA PRO A 140 -9.90 -0.15 35.54
C PRO A 140 -9.26 -0.99 34.43
N VAL A 141 -7.96 -1.25 34.53
CA VAL A 141 -7.18 -1.92 33.48
C VAL A 141 -6.37 -3.07 34.05
N VAL A 142 -6.38 -4.19 33.33
CA VAL A 142 -5.50 -5.34 33.55
C VAL A 142 -4.56 -5.52 32.36
N ILE A 143 -3.43 -6.19 32.58
CA ILE A 143 -2.44 -6.43 31.52
C ILE A 143 -2.54 -7.87 31.02
N ALA A 144 -2.42 -8.04 29.71
CA ALA A 144 -2.37 -9.33 29.04
C ALA A 144 -1.34 -9.29 27.91
N PRO A 145 -0.80 -10.43 27.45
CA PRO A 145 0.08 -10.46 26.30
C PRO A 145 -0.57 -9.81 25.05
N GLU A 146 0.21 -9.00 24.31
CA GLU A 146 -0.27 -8.22 23.16
C GLU A 146 -0.86 -9.09 22.04
N ASP A 147 -0.29 -10.28 21.83
CA ASP A 147 -0.78 -11.29 20.90
C ASP A 147 -2.15 -11.83 21.32
N GLN A 148 -2.32 -12.23 22.58
CA GLN A 148 -3.62 -12.70 23.10
C GLN A 148 -4.73 -11.65 22.95
N VAL A 149 -4.41 -10.37 23.23
CA VAL A 149 -5.37 -9.27 23.04
C VAL A 149 -5.76 -9.14 21.56
N THR A 150 -4.77 -9.15 20.67
CA THR A 150 -4.99 -9.02 19.22
C THR A 150 -5.82 -10.18 18.67
N ASP A 151 -5.45 -11.41 19.04
CA ASP A 151 -6.09 -12.63 18.55
C ASP A 151 -7.55 -12.72 19.00
N LEU A 152 -7.84 -12.31 20.25
CA LEU A 152 -9.21 -12.28 20.75
C LEU A 152 -10.06 -11.21 20.07
N ILE A 153 -9.52 -10.02 19.82
CA ILE A 153 -10.23 -8.99 19.06
C ILE A 153 -10.53 -9.50 17.65
N ALA A 154 -9.55 -10.09 16.97
CA ALA A 154 -9.73 -10.66 15.64
C ALA A 154 -10.79 -11.77 15.62
N CYS A 155 -10.78 -12.66 16.62
CA CYS A 155 -11.72 -13.76 16.72
C CYS A 155 -13.16 -13.28 17.01
N GLN A 156 -13.33 -12.39 17.97
CA GLN A 156 -14.66 -11.92 18.40
C GLN A 156 -15.28 -10.94 17.39
N SER A 157 -14.47 -10.09 16.78
CA SER A 157 -14.92 -9.06 15.83
C SER A 157 -14.79 -9.50 14.36
N ARG A 158 -14.55 -10.79 14.12
CA ARG A 158 -14.33 -11.37 12.79
C ARG A 158 -15.30 -10.86 11.72
N ARG A 159 -16.62 -10.97 11.95
CA ARG A 159 -17.64 -10.52 10.99
C ARG A 159 -17.57 -9.02 10.72
N SER A 160 -17.34 -8.23 11.76
CA SER A 160 -17.28 -6.77 11.64
C SER A 160 -16.01 -6.35 10.88
N LEU A 161 -14.85 -6.90 11.22
CA LEU A 161 -13.58 -6.59 10.56
C LEU A 161 -13.57 -7.01 9.10
N THR A 162 -14.12 -8.18 8.77
CA THR A 162 -14.21 -8.61 7.36
C THR A 162 -15.18 -7.72 6.55
N SER A 163 -16.32 -7.36 7.14
CA SER A 163 -17.25 -6.41 6.50
C SER A 163 -16.60 -5.04 6.29
N LEU A 164 -15.90 -4.52 7.30
CA LEU A 164 -15.14 -3.27 7.21
C LEU A 164 -14.08 -3.35 6.10
N ALA A 165 -13.31 -4.44 6.01
CA ALA A 165 -12.30 -4.60 4.96
C ALA A 165 -12.86 -4.56 3.53
N GLU A 166 -14.08 -5.07 3.33
CA GLU A 166 -14.79 -5.04 2.04
C GLU A 166 -15.51 -3.71 1.76
N HIS A 167 -15.78 -2.92 2.82
CA HIS A 167 -16.63 -1.73 2.74
C HIS A 167 -16.00 -0.43 3.23
N LYS A 168 -14.69 -0.43 3.55
CA LYS A 168 -13.95 0.69 4.13
C LYS A 168 -14.05 1.96 3.29
N LEU A 169 -13.95 1.81 1.97
CA LEU A 169 -13.99 2.94 1.05
C LEU A 169 -15.42 3.44 0.82
N HIS A 170 -15.58 4.77 0.87
CA HIS A 170 -16.86 5.41 0.60
C HIS A 170 -17.38 5.05 -0.81
N PRO A 171 -18.67 4.74 -0.99
CA PRO A 171 -19.22 4.24 -2.26
C PRO A 171 -18.92 5.10 -3.50
N GLN A 172 -18.77 6.42 -3.32
CA GLN A 172 -18.50 7.34 -4.43
C GLN A 172 -17.12 7.10 -5.08
N TYR A 173 -16.15 6.62 -4.30
CA TYR A 173 -14.79 6.32 -4.76
C TYR A 173 -14.56 4.82 -5.01
N SER A 174 -15.54 3.96 -4.73
CA SER A 174 -15.42 2.52 -4.91
C SER A 174 -16.08 2.05 -6.20
N SER A 175 -15.47 1.06 -6.83
CA SER A 175 -16.04 0.28 -7.92
C SER A 175 -17.18 -0.63 -7.46
N ARG A 176 -17.40 -0.80 -6.15
CA ARG A 176 -18.50 -1.59 -5.58
C ARG A 176 -19.86 -1.10 -6.08
N GLY A 177 -20.75 -2.05 -6.35
CA GLY A 177 -22.14 -1.74 -6.68
C GLY A 177 -22.29 -1.09 -8.05
N TRP A 178 -21.32 -1.27 -8.94
CA TRP A 178 -21.40 -0.82 -10.34
C TRP A 178 -22.69 -1.27 -11.04
N ASP A 179 -23.21 -2.45 -10.69
CA ASP A 179 -24.47 -2.97 -11.23
C ASP A 179 -25.72 -2.20 -10.79
N ARG A 180 -25.59 -1.34 -9.77
CA ARG A 180 -26.67 -0.49 -9.24
C ARG A 180 -26.89 0.80 -10.03
N ARG A 181 -26.27 0.94 -11.22
CA ARG A 181 -26.62 2.01 -12.17
C ARG A 181 -28.13 2.06 -12.38
N SER A 182 -28.69 3.27 -12.41
CA SER A 182 -30.11 3.46 -12.68
C SER A 182 -30.46 2.90 -14.06
N MET A 183 -31.70 2.45 -14.23
CA MET A 183 -32.16 1.93 -15.52
C MET A 183 -31.95 2.93 -16.66
N THR A 184 -32.06 4.23 -16.38
CA THR A 184 -31.78 5.30 -17.33
C THR A 184 -30.32 5.32 -17.78
N GLN A 185 -29.35 5.15 -16.88
CA GLN A 185 -27.93 5.07 -17.23
C GLN A 185 -27.60 3.81 -18.05
N LYS A 186 -28.22 2.67 -17.72
CA LYS A 186 -28.08 1.43 -18.48
C LYS A 186 -28.62 1.58 -19.90
N LEU A 187 -29.82 2.17 -20.03
CA LEU A 187 -30.44 2.44 -21.31
C LEU A 187 -29.63 3.44 -22.14
N ALA A 188 -29.16 4.53 -21.54
CA ALA A 188 -28.34 5.53 -22.24
C ALA A 188 -27.04 4.91 -22.80
N LEU A 189 -26.35 4.08 -22.02
CA LEU A 189 -25.16 3.37 -22.49
C LEU A 189 -25.48 2.37 -23.61
N ALA A 190 -26.60 1.64 -23.50
CA ALA A 190 -27.04 0.72 -24.53
C ALA A 190 -27.38 1.46 -25.83
N CYS A 191 -28.13 2.56 -25.76
CA CYS A 191 -28.44 3.41 -26.91
C CYS A 191 -27.16 3.99 -27.55
N LEU A 192 -26.19 4.42 -26.74
CA LEU A 192 -24.89 4.89 -27.24
C LEU A 192 -24.15 3.77 -28.00
N LEU A 193 -24.08 2.57 -27.44
CA LEU A 193 -23.43 1.43 -28.07
C LEU A 193 -24.12 1.04 -29.38
N VAL A 194 -25.46 0.98 -29.38
CA VAL A 194 -26.25 0.71 -30.58
C VAL A 194 -26.03 1.79 -31.64
N GLY A 195 -26.00 3.06 -31.25
CA GLY A 195 -25.69 4.18 -32.15
C GLY A 195 -24.29 4.06 -32.79
N ILE A 196 -23.28 3.67 -32.01
CA ILE A 196 -21.93 3.41 -32.52
C ILE A 196 -21.92 2.25 -33.52
N LEU A 197 -22.65 1.16 -33.23
CA LEU A 197 -22.75 0.01 -34.13
C LEU A 197 -23.48 0.35 -35.43
N ILE A 198 -24.57 1.13 -35.36
CA ILE A 198 -25.29 1.64 -36.53
C ILE A 198 -24.37 2.54 -37.35
N TRP A 199 -23.60 3.43 -36.71
CA TRP A 199 -22.64 4.28 -37.41
C TRP A 199 -21.56 3.48 -38.12
N ALA A 200 -21.00 2.45 -37.46
CA ALA A 200 -20.01 1.57 -38.05
C ALA A 200 -20.57 0.76 -39.24
N ALA A 201 -21.84 0.35 -39.19
CA ALA A 201 -22.49 -0.42 -40.25
C ALA A 201 -22.96 0.41 -41.44
N LEU A 202 -23.55 1.60 -41.19
CA LEU A 202 -24.16 2.42 -42.24
C LEU A 202 -23.21 3.45 -42.85
N ALA A 203 -22.19 3.89 -42.12
CA ALA A 203 -21.23 4.89 -42.60
C ALA A 203 -19.79 4.49 -42.25
N THR A 204 -19.43 3.26 -42.62
CA THR A 204 -18.16 2.60 -42.33
C THR A 204 -16.93 3.48 -42.58
N ASN A 205 -16.87 4.19 -43.72
CA ASN A 205 -15.74 5.08 -44.03
C ASN A 205 -15.59 6.19 -42.98
N THR A 206 -16.68 6.89 -42.63
CA THR A 206 -16.63 7.97 -41.64
C THR A 206 -16.31 7.47 -40.23
N PHE A 207 -16.78 6.28 -39.88
CA PHE A 207 -16.46 5.63 -38.61
C PHE A 207 -14.95 5.32 -38.51
N PHE A 208 -14.37 4.66 -39.52
CA PHE A 208 -12.94 4.36 -39.54
C PHE A 208 -12.07 5.62 -39.58
N LEU A 209 -12.50 6.65 -40.32
CA LEU A 209 -11.85 7.96 -40.34
C LEU A 209 -11.78 8.58 -38.94
N ALA A 210 -12.91 8.63 -38.25
CA ALA A 210 -12.99 9.20 -36.90
C ALA A 210 -12.20 8.36 -35.88
N ALA A 211 -12.29 7.03 -35.96
CA ALA A 211 -11.55 6.13 -35.09
C ALA A 211 -10.03 6.25 -35.29
N MET A 212 -9.57 6.38 -36.54
CA MET A 212 -8.15 6.62 -36.85
C MET A 212 -7.69 8.00 -36.39
N ALA A 213 -8.48 9.05 -36.64
CA ALA A 213 -8.16 10.39 -36.17
C ALA A 213 -8.02 10.41 -34.65
N TRP A 214 -8.95 9.76 -33.93
CA TRP A 214 -8.87 9.63 -32.48
C TRP A 214 -7.67 8.79 -32.01
N ALA A 215 -7.33 7.70 -32.71
CA ALA A 215 -6.14 6.90 -32.43
C ALA A 215 -4.86 7.73 -32.55
N LEU A 216 -4.75 8.59 -33.57
CA LEU A 216 -3.59 9.45 -33.77
C LEU A 216 -3.55 10.66 -32.83
N ILE A 217 -4.70 11.27 -32.52
CA ILE A 217 -4.80 12.33 -31.51
C ILE A 217 -4.36 11.79 -30.15
N SER A 218 -4.87 10.63 -29.73
CA SER A 218 -4.50 10.02 -28.46
C SER A 218 -3.04 9.56 -28.43
N LEU A 219 -2.48 9.10 -29.55
CA LEU A 219 -1.06 8.75 -29.67
C LEU A 219 -0.17 10.00 -29.56
N GLY A 220 -0.53 11.06 -30.27
CA GLY A 220 0.14 12.36 -30.22
C GLY A 220 0.10 12.95 -28.81
N ALA A 221 -1.06 12.91 -28.15
CA ALA A 221 -1.23 13.38 -26.77
C ALA A 221 -0.39 12.57 -25.77
N ALA A 222 -0.37 11.24 -25.87
CA ALA A 222 0.47 10.39 -25.03
C ALA A 222 1.97 10.67 -25.25
N THR A 223 2.38 10.84 -26.52
CA THR A 223 3.76 11.16 -26.89
C THR A 223 4.17 12.53 -26.37
N ALA A 224 3.32 13.55 -26.52
CA ALA A 224 3.55 14.88 -26.01
C ALA A 224 3.67 14.89 -24.47
N LEU A 225 2.81 14.14 -23.76
CA LEU A 225 2.89 14.00 -22.31
C LEU A 225 4.22 13.34 -21.90
N ARG A 226 4.65 12.27 -22.58
CA ARG A 226 5.93 11.60 -22.30
C ARG A 226 7.12 12.53 -22.51
N ILE A 227 7.13 13.29 -23.61
CA ILE A 227 8.18 14.27 -23.89
C ILE A 227 8.16 15.39 -22.84
N ALA A 228 7.00 15.91 -22.48
CA ALA A 228 6.86 16.94 -21.45
C ALA A 228 7.36 16.44 -20.08
N ALA A 229 7.02 15.21 -19.70
CA ALA A 229 7.50 14.57 -18.47
C ALA A 229 9.03 14.41 -18.51
N MET A 230 9.59 13.94 -19.62
CA MET A 230 11.03 13.81 -19.82
C MET A 230 11.75 15.17 -19.72
N ILE A 231 11.24 16.21 -20.38
CA ILE A 231 11.79 17.58 -20.27
C ILE A 231 11.72 18.06 -18.82
N ALA A 232 10.59 17.87 -18.14
CA ALA A 232 10.45 18.24 -16.72
C ALA A 232 11.42 17.48 -15.82
N PHE A 233 11.72 16.21 -16.14
CA PHE A 233 12.72 15.41 -15.45
C PHE A 233 14.17 15.89 -15.66
N PHE A 234 14.50 16.45 -16.82
CA PHE A 234 15.84 17.02 -17.05
C PHE A 234 15.99 18.45 -16.54
N ARG A 235 14.89 19.17 -16.33
CA ARG A 235 14.93 20.48 -15.67
C ARG A 235 15.45 20.33 -14.25
N ARG A 236 16.44 21.16 -13.90
CA ARG A 236 17.13 21.14 -12.60
C ARG A 236 16.09 21.42 -11.51
N SER A 237 15.84 20.43 -10.65
CA SER A 237 15.09 20.70 -9.41
C SER A 237 16.01 21.40 -8.42
N PRO A 238 15.51 22.39 -7.66
CA PRO A 238 16.20 22.86 -6.48
C PRO A 238 16.56 21.67 -5.60
N ARG A 239 17.82 21.59 -5.18
CA ARG A 239 18.26 20.58 -4.22
C ARG A 239 17.56 20.88 -2.90
N ALA A 240 16.81 19.92 -2.37
CA ALA A 240 16.26 20.07 -1.03
C ALA A 240 17.42 20.33 -0.05
N PRO A 241 17.29 21.31 0.85
CA PRO A 241 18.30 21.52 1.88
C PRO A 241 18.47 20.23 2.69
N PRO A 242 19.70 19.91 3.12
CA PRO A 242 19.91 18.75 3.98
C PRO A 242 19.05 18.89 5.25
N PRO A 243 18.52 17.77 5.79
CA PRO A 243 17.75 17.82 7.02
C PRO A 243 18.56 18.52 8.12
N THR A 244 18.01 19.59 8.68
CA THR A 244 18.63 20.33 9.79
C THR A 244 18.33 19.68 11.14
N HIS A 245 17.36 18.76 11.19
CA HIS A 245 16.92 18.09 12.41
C HIS A 245 16.79 16.59 12.19
N HIS A 246 17.47 15.80 13.02
CA HIS A 246 17.25 14.35 13.08
C HIS A 246 16.02 14.08 13.94
N ALA A 247 14.84 14.02 13.33
CA ALA A 247 13.67 13.46 14.01
C ALA A 247 13.96 11.97 14.37
N PRO A 248 13.44 11.46 15.50
CA PRO A 248 13.57 10.05 15.81
C PRO A 248 13.00 9.19 14.68
N LEU A 249 13.67 8.06 14.38
CA LEU A 249 13.20 7.14 13.36
C LEU A 249 11.80 6.61 13.73
N PRO A 250 10.81 6.69 12.83
CA PRO A 250 9.44 6.26 13.08
C PRO A 250 9.31 4.73 13.02
N ARG A 251 8.23 4.19 13.57
CA ARG A 251 7.87 2.80 13.33
C ARG A 251 7.26 2.65 11.93
N ILE A 252 7.70 1.63 11.20
CA ILE A 252 7.20 1.30 9.87
C ILE A 252 6.60 -0.11 9.90
N SER A 253 5.33 -0.21 9.51
CA SER A 253 4.70 -1.51 9.23
C SER A 253 4.71 -1.76 7.74
N VAL A 254 5.13 -2.93 7.29
CA VAL A 254 5.09 -3.29 5.87
C VAL A 254 4.27 -4.55 5.69
N MET A 255 3.20 -4.45 4.90
CA MET A 255 2.32 -5.56 4.57
C MET A 255 2.88 -6.32 3.36
N VAL A 256 2.87 -7.65 3.44
CA VAL A 256 3.27 -8.55 2.36
C VAL A 256 2.13 -9.54 2.12
N PRO A 257 1.25 -9.31 1.13
CA PRO A 257 0.19 -10.25 0.79
C PRO A 257 0.79 -11.49 0.12
N LEU A 258 0.39 -12.66 0.59
CA LEU A 258 0.83 -13.95 0.06
C LEU A 258 -0.41 -14.72 -0.45
N PHE A 259 -0.34 -15.25 -1.67
CA PHE A 259 -1.41 -16.08 -2.22
C PHE A 259 -0.86 -17.21 -3.09
N ARG A 260 -1.09 -18.45 -2.65
CA ARG A 260 -0.65 -19.70 -3.27
C ARG A 260 0.87 -19.84 -3.41
N GLU A 261 1.59 -19.49 -2.36
CA GLU A 261 3.05 -19.45 -2.34
C GLU A 261 3.70 -20.72 -1.77
N LYS A 262 4.52 -21.39 -2.59
CA LYS A 262 5.22 -22.64 -2.21
C LYS A 262 6.62 -22.42 -1.68
N GLU A 263 7.42 -21.64 -2.40
CA GLU A 263 8.86 -21.53 -2.17
C GLU A 263 9.30 -20.10 -1.83
N ILE A 264 8.43 -19.12 -2.04
CA ILE A 264 8.77 -17.70 -1.92
C ILE A 264 9.00 -17.27 -0.47
N ALA A 265 8.37 -17.91 0.52
CA ALA A 265 8.50 -17.51 1.92
C ALA A 265 9.96 -17.47 2.43
N GLN A 266 10.78 -18.48 2.11
CA GLN A 266 12.19 -18.48 2.53
C GLN A 266 13.02 -17.43 1.77
N ALA A 267 12.75 -17.26 0.47
CA ALA A 267 13.42 -16.26 -0.35
C ALA A 267 13.09 -14.83 0.14
N LEU A 268 11.82 -14.57 0.42
CA LEU A 268 11.31 -13.34 1.01
C LEU A 268 12.01 -13.06 2.35
N ILE A 269 12.03 -14.02 3.27
CA ILE A 269 12.70 -13.84 4.58
C ILE A 269 14.18 -13.52 4.39
N ARG A 270 14.89 -14.23 3.51
CA ARG A 270 16.30 -13.95 3.20
C ARG A 270 16.50 -12.54 2.64
N ARG A 271 15.62 -12.07 1.74
CA ARG A 271 15.65 -10.72 1.16
C ARG A 271 15.40 -9.66 2.23
N LEU A 272 14.33 -9.79 3.03
CA LEU A 272 13.96 -8.83 4.06
C LEU A 272 14.91 -8.84 5.28
N THR A 273 15.66 -9.92 5.49
CA THR A 273 16.72 -9.97 6.51
C THR A 273 17.90 -9.05 6.16
N ARG A 274 18.07 -8.67 4.88
CA ARG A 274 19.11 -7.72 4.46
C ARG A 274 18.80 -6.27 4.81
N LEU A 275 17.55 -5.95 5.17
CA LEU A 275 17.17 -4.60 5.58
C LEU A 275 17.99 -4.14 6.79
N THR A 276 18.50 -2.91 6.74
CA THR A 276 19.32 -2.32 7.80
C THR A 276 18.48 -1.59 8.86
N TYR A 277 17.18 -1.38 8.58
CA TYR A 277 16.28 -0.65 9.47
C TYR A 277 16.19 -1.29 10.87
N PRO A 278 16.13 -0.50 11.96
CA PRO A 278 16.07 -1.04 13.31
C PRO A 278 14.90 -2.00 13.52
N ARG A 279 15.19 -3.24 13.90
CA ARG A 279 14.17 -4.29 14.12
C ARG A 279 13.16 -3.97 15.24
N ALA A 280 13.48 -3.03 16.14
CA ALA A 280 12.54 -2.50 17.13
C ALA A 280 11.46 -1.59 16.53
N LEU A 281 11.72 -1.04 15.34
CA LEU A 281 10.84 -0.11 14.61
C LEU A 281 10.25 -0.73 13.34
N LEU A 282 10.54 -2.00 13.05
CA LEU A 282 10.05 -2.71 11.88
C LEU A 282 8.99 -3.72 12.27
N ASP A 283 7.82 -3.65 11.62
CA ASP A 283 6.71 -4.60 11.77
C ASP A 283 6.32 -5.14 10.40
N VAL A 284 6.83 -6.31 10.02
CA VAL A 284 6.45 -6.95 8.76
C VAL A 284 5.24 -7.86 8.98
N VAL A 285 4.18 -7.61 8.22
CA VAL A 285 2.89 -8.27 8.36
C VAL A 285 2.66 -9.13 7.12
N LEU A 286 2.84 -10.44 7.25
CA LEU A 286 2.50 -11.40 6.20
C LEU A 286 0.99 -11.59 6.21
N VAL A 287 0.33 -11.27 5.09
CA VAL A 287 -1.13 -11.29 4.99
C VAL A 287 -1.55 -12.53 4.19
N LEU A 288 -2.28 -13.44 4.83
CA LEU A 288 -2.68 -14.72 4.26
C LEU A 288 -4.19 -14.83 4.19
N GLU A 289 -4.72 -15.35 3.09
CA GLU A 289 -6.12 -15.75 2.99
C GLU A 289 -6.36 -17.05 3.75
N GLN A 290 -7.42 -17.13 4.56
CA GLN A 290 -7.70 -18.28 5.41
C GLN A 290 -7.80 -19.62 4.64
N ASN A 291 -8.30 -19.57 3.41
CA ASN A 291 -8.48 -20.75 2.57
C ASN A 291 -7.20 -21.16 1.79
N ASP A 292 -6.11 -20.43 1.94
CA ASP A 292 -4.84 -20.74 1.30
C ASP A 292 -4.00 -21.73 2.13
N THR A 293 -4.46 -22.99 2.12
CA THR A 293 -3.81 -24.10 2.85
C THR A 293 -2.34 -24.28 2.49
N LEU A 294 -1.99 -23.98 1.23
CA LEU A 294 -0.63 -24.10 0.71
C LEU A 294 0.31 -23.12 1.41
N THR A 295 0.00 -21.82 1.37
CA THR A 295 0.82 -20.78 2.00
C THR A 295 0.86 -20.96 3.51
N HIS A 296 -0.27 -21.33 4.13
CA HIS A 296 -0.33 -21.64 5.56
C HIS A 296 0.65 -22.75 5.96
N THR A 297 0.68 -23.84 5.19
CA THR A 297 1.59 -24.97 5.46
C THR A 297 3.05 -24.56 5.28
N THR A 298 3.36 -23.76 4.25
CA THR A 298 4.71 -23.23 4.00
C THR A 298 5.18 -22.35 5.15
N ILE A 299 4.34 -21.41 5.62
CA ILE A 299 4.68 -20.49 6.70
C ILE A 299 4.79 -21.21 8.04
N ALA A 300 3.91 -22.16 8.34
CA ALA A 300 3.95 -22.94 9.58
C ALA A 300 5.27 -23.75 9.74
N ARG A 301 5.90 -24.14 8.62
CA ARG A 301 7.20 -24.83 8.60
C ARG A 301 8.40 -23.89 8.62
N THR A 302 8.18 -22.58 8.59
CA THR A 302 9.23 -21.58 8.47
C THR A 302 9.38 -20.78 9.77
N ALA A 303 10.59 -20.76 10.33
CA ALA A 303 10.86 -19.95 11.53
C ALA A 303 10.87 -18.45 11.19
N LEU A 304 9.80 -17.75 11.56
CA LEU A 304 9.69 -16.31 11.35
C LEU A 304 10.51 -15.53 12.37
N PRO A 305 11.30 -14.52 11.95
CA PRO A 305 11.91 -13.58 12.87
C PRO A 305 10.86 -12.84 13.70
N LYS A 306 11.21 -12.42 14.93
CA LYS A 306 10.26 -11.76 15.87
C LYS A 306 9.64 -10.46 15.36
N TRP A 307 10.25 -9.83 14.35
CA TRP A 307 9.77 -8.60 13.70
C TRP A 307 8.87 -8.89 12.48
N MET A 308 8.63 -10.16 12.17
CA MET A 308 7.64 -10.63 11.21
C MET A 308 6.50 -11.34 11.94
N ARG A 309 5.27 -11.18 11.45
CA ARG A 309 4.10 -11.89 11.97
C ARG A 309 3.07 -12.13 10.88
N VAL A 310 2.17 -13.07 11.14
CA VAL A 310 1.09 -13.44 10.22
C VAL A 310 -0.21 -12.77 10.65
N VAL A 311 -0.96 -12.26 9.69
CA VAL A 311 -2.37 -11.90 9.83
C VAL A 311 -3.16 -12.74 8.84
N VAL A 312 -4.08 -13.54 9.38
CA VAL A 312 -4.97 -14.38 8.57
C VAL A 312 -6.25 -13.60 8.32
N VAL A 313 -6.56 -13.38 7.04
CA VAL A 313 -7.76 -12.71 6.57
C VAL A 313 -8.89 -13.73 6.51
N PRO A 314 -9.96 -13.56 7.30
CA PRO A 314 -11.09 -14.46 7.27
C PRO A 314 -11.82 -14.43 5.93
N GLU A 315 -12.47 -15.54 5.59
CA GLU A 315 -13.43 -15.56 4.49
C GLU A 315 -14.53 -14.51 4.70
N GLY A 316 -14.83 -13.77 3.63
CA GLY A 316 -15.79 -12.68 3.63
C GLY A 316 -17.07 -12.99 2.87
N THR A 317 -17.77 -11.95 2.42
CA THR A 317 -19.09 -12.07 1.78
C THR A 317 -19.03 -12.37 0.28
N GLY A 318 -17.85 -12.71 -0.24
CA GLY A 318 -17.64 -13.13 -1.64
C GLY A 318 -16.49 -12.42 -2.37
N VAL A 319 -15.79 -11.49 -1.72
CA VAL A 319 -14.61 -10.81 -2.30
C VAL A 319 -13.34 -11.42 -1.73
N THR A 320 -12.44 -11.87 -2.59
CA THR A 320 -11.09 -12.34 -2.22
C THR A 320 -10.09 -11.66 -3.13
N THR A 321 -9.55 -10.54 -2.68
CA THR A 321 -8.67 -9.65 -3.45
C THR A 321 -7.55 -9.10 -2.56
N LYS A 322 -6.41 -8.76 -3.17
CA LYS A 322 -5.29 -8.07 -2.51
C LYS A 322 -5.75 -6.81 -1.73
N PRO A 323 -6.50 -5.85 -2.31
CA PRO A 323 -6.95 -4.67 -1.58
C PRO A 323 -7.81 -4.97 -0.35
N ARG A 324 -8.67 -6.00 -0.40
CA ARG A 324 -9.44 -6.44 0.77
C ARG A 324 -8.52 -6.95 1.88
N ALA A 325 -7.55 -7.79 1.52
CA ALA A 325 -6.58 -8.34 2.46
C ALA A 325 -5.73 -7.22 3.11
N LEU A 326 -5.31 -6.23 2.32
CA LEU A 326 -4.59 -5.05 2.81
C LEU A 326 -5.46 -4.21 3.76
N ASN A 327 -6.73 -3.95 3.42
CA ASN A 327 -7.65 -3.24 4.31
C ASN A 327 -7.83 -3.95 5.66
N TYR A 328 -7.96 -5.27 5.65
CA TYR A 328 -8.07 -6.06 6.88
C TYR A 328 -6.79 -5.97 7.70
N ALA A 329 -5.61 -6.15 7.06
CA ALA A 329 -4.32 -6.14 7.75
C ALA A 329 -3.89 -4.75 8.25
N LEU A 330 -4.37 -3.67 7.62
CA LEU A 330 -4.08 -2.29 8.01
C LEU A 330 -4.38 -2.03 9.49
N ASP A 331 -5.50 -2.54 10.00
CA ASP A 331 -5.93 -2.30 11.38
C ASP A 331 -5.02 -3.00 12.40
N PHE A 332 -4.30 -4.05 11.97
CA PHE A 332 -3.32 -4.75 12.78
C PHE A 332 -1.93 -4.11 12.74
N CYS A 333 -1.64 -3.25 11.78
CA CYS A 333 -0.33 -2.61 11.65
C CYS A 333 -0.03 -1.71 12.85
N LYS A 334 1.26 -1.55 13.19
CA LYS A 334 1.73 -0.79 14.37
C LYS A 334 2.51 0.48 14.01
N GLY A 335 2.94 0.64 12.77
CA GLY A 335 3.73 1.76 12.29
C GLY A 335 2.92 3.02 12.04
N ASP A 336 3.60 4.15 12.08
CA ASP A 336 3.09 5.46 11.65
C ASP A 336 3.21 5.62 10.13
N ILE A 337 4.05 4.79 9.51
CA ILE A 337 4.17 4.62 8.07
C ILE A 337 3.75 3.19 7.71
N ILE A 338 2.94 3.06 6.67
CA ILE A 338 2.43 1.80 6.13
C ILE A 338 3.07 1.56 4.77
N GLY A 339 3.85 0.50 4.65
CA GLY A 339 4.46 0.03 3.41
C GLY A 339 3.72 -1.16 2.80
N ILE A 340 3.89 -1.37 1.50
CA ILE A 340 3.49 -2.59 0.79
C ILE A 340 4.70 -3.15 0.03
N TRP A 341 4.94 -4.45 0.21
CA TRP A 341 5.78 -5.27 -0.68
C TRP A 341 4.97 -6.44 -1.21
N ASP A 342 5.28 -6.91 -2.41
CA ASP A 342 4.80 -8.18 -2.94
C ASP A 342 5.72 -9.33 -2.52
N ALA A 343 5.28 -10.57 -2.71
CA ALA A 343 5.97 -11.76 -2.19
C ALA A 343 7.37 -11.94 -2.81
N GLU A 344 7.50 -11.60 -4.09
CA GLU A 344 8.71 -11.71 -4.90
C GLU A 344 9.70 -10.53 -4.71
N ASP A 345 9.32 -9.51 -3.97
CA ASP A 345 10.10 -8.28 -3.86
C ASP A 345 11.43 -8.47 -3.12
N ALA A 346 12.46 -7.80 -3.64
CA ALA A 346 13.77 -7.67 -3.04
C ALA A 346 14.12 -6.17 -2.88
N PRO A 347 13.67 -5.52 -1.79
CA PRO A 347 13.95 -4.11 -1.55
C PRO A 347 15.43 -3.86 -1.26
N ALA A 348 15.90 -2.65 -1.58
CA ALA A 348 17.23 -2.19 -1.19
C ALA A 348 17.42 -2.23 0.34
N PRO A 349 18.61 -2.60 0.86
CA PRO A 349 18.85 -2.73 2.30
C PRO A 349 18.47 -1.50 3.14
N ASP A 350 18.72 -0.30 2.62
CA ASP A 350 18.52 0.99 3.28
C ASP A 350 17.19 1.67 2.91
N GLN A 351 16.28 0.97 2.22
CA GLN A 351 15.05 1.54 1.68
C GLN A 351 14.20 2.23 2.74
N LEU A 352 14.04 1.62 3.91
CA LEU A 352 13.19 2.14 4.98
C LEU A 352 13.79 3.37 5.67
N GLU A 353 15.12 3.44 5.75
CA GLU A 353 15.84 4.63 6.22
C GLU A 353 15.61 5.81 5.27
N GLN A 354 15.67 5.57 3.95
CA GLN A 354 15.36 6.61 2.97
C GLN A 354 13.91 7.10 3.10
N VAL A 355 12.96 6.18 3.27
CA VAL A 355 11.53 6.50 3.50
C VAL A 355 11.35 7.33 4.77
N ALA A 356 11.92 6.90 5.89
CA ALA A 356 11.85 7.60 7.17
C ALA A 356 12.43 9.02 7.09
N ASN A 357 13.63 9.14 6.52
CA ASN A 357 14.32 10.41 6.37
C ASN A 357 13.55 11.38 5.46
N HIS A 358 12.98 10.88 4.37
CA HIS A 358 12.20 11.72 3.46
C HIS A 358 10.93 12.24 4.13
N PHE A 359 10.16 11.37 4.80
CA PHE A 359 8.95 11.80 5.52
C PHE A 359 9.23 12.72 6.70
N ALA A 360 10.42 12.68 7.30
CA ALA A 360 10.80 13.60 8.38
C ALA A 360 10.96 15.05 7.89
N THR A 361 11.35 15.25 6.63
CA THR A 361 11.53 16.58 6.02
C THR A 361 10.42 16.98 5.05
N ALA A 362 9.63 16.02 4.59
CA ALA A 362 8.57 16.27 3.63
C ALA A 362 7.43 17.07 4.26
N PRO A 363 6.84 18.01 3.51
CA PRO A 363 5.60 18.69 3.91
C PRO A 363 4.49 17.72 4.32
N SER A 364 3.55 18.18 5.15
CA SER A 364 2.45 17.35 5.66
C SER A 364 1.49 16.86 4.58
N ASP A 365 1.40 17.58 3.45
CA ASP A 365 0.60 17.17 2.30
C ASP A 365 1.24 16.04 1.48
N VAL A 366 2.51 15.69 1.72
CA VAL A 366 3.15 14.50 1.14
C VAL A 366 2.69 13.27 1.91
N ALA A 367 1.74 12.56 1.33
CA ALA A 367 1.10 11.39 1.93
C ALA A 367 1.77 10.07 1.58
N CYS A 368 2.34 9.98 0.38
CA CYS A 368 2.83 8.73 -0.19
C CYS A 368 4.20 8.91 -0.82
N LEU A 369 5.10 7.96 -0.56
CA LEU A 369 6.39 7.83 -1.24
C LEU A 369 6.37 6.55 -2.08
N GLN A 370 6.65 6.71 -3.37
CA GLN A 370 6.77 5.62 -4.32
C GLN A 370 8.24 5.43 -4.66
N GLY A 371 8.77 4.22 -4.45
CA GLY A 371 10.10 3.84 -4.91
C GLY A 371 10.09 3.35 -6.35
N ILE A 372 11.28 2.96 -6.82
CA ILE A 372 11.52 2.47 -8.17
C ILE A 372 11.36 0.95 -8.19
N LEU A 373 10.59 0.44 -9.16
CA LEU A 373 10.55 -0.99 -9.47
C LEU A 373 11.52 -1.32 -10.59
N ASP A 374 12.22 -2.44 -10.44
CA ASP A 374 13.16 -2.96 -11.44
C ASP A 374 13.22 -4.49 -11.37
N TYR A 375 13.88 -5.15 -12.32
CA TYR A 375 13.84 -6.59 -12.47
C TYR A 375 15.19 -7.26 -12.22
N TYR A 376 15.20 -8.37 -11.46
CA TYR A 376 16.43 -9.15 -11.24
C TYR A 376 16.70 -10.20 -12.32
N ASN A 377 15.77 -10.43 -13.26
CA ASN A 377 15.89 -11.40 -14.36
C ASN A 377 15.85 -10.76 -15.78
N PRO A 378 16.54 -9.62 -16.03
CA PRO A 378 16.45 -8.91 -17.30
C PRO A 378 17.02 -9.70 -18.48
N HIS A 379 17.88 -10.70 -18.23
CA HIS A 379 18.57 -11.45 -19.29
C HIS A 379 17.87 -12.77 -19.68
N THR A 380 16.78 -13.16 -19.01
CA THR A 380 16.10 -14.44 -19.25
C THR A 380 15.62 -14.61 -20.69
N ASN A 381 14.95 -13.62 -21.26
CA ASN A 381 14.56 -13.63 -22.67
C ASN A 381 14.28 -12.22 -23.21
N TRP A 382 13.87 -12.12 -24.47
CA TRP A 382 13.53 -10.84 -25.08
C TRP A 382 12.40 -10.10 -24.33
N LEU A 383 11.37 -10.83 -23.87
CA LEU A 383 10.24 -10.24 -23.15
C LEU A 383 10.67 -9.62 -21.81
N SER A 384 11.54 -10.29 -21.05
CA SER A 384 12.05 -9.74 -19.78
C SER A 384 12.93 -8.50 -19.99
N ARG A 385 13.68 -8.42 -21.09
CA ARG A 385 14.40 -7.20 -21.49
C ARG A 385 13.46 -6.04 -21.79
N CYS A 386 12.40 -6.29 -22.58
CA CYS A 386 11.40 -5.26 -22.89
C CYS A 386 10.74 -4.72 -21.62
N PHE A 387 10.36 -5.61 -20.69
CA PHE A 387 9.82 -5.24 -19.38
C PHE A 387 10.77 -4.34 -18.59
N THR A 388 12.05 -4.70 -18.56
CA THR A 388 13.08 -3.94 -17.84
C THR A 388 13.22 -2.52 -18.40
N ILE A 389 13.28 -2.37 -19.73
CA ILE A 389 13.35 -1.06 -20.37
C ILE A 389 12.10 -0.24 -20.07
N GLU A 390 10.91 -0.85 -20.15
CA GLU A 390 9.64 -0.18 -19.88
C GLU A 390 9.57 0.35 -18.44
N TYR A 391 9.85 -0.51 -17.45
CA TYR A 391 9.82 -0.12 -16.03
C TYR A 391 10.88 0.91 -15.69
N ALA A 392 12.10 0.73 -16.21
CA ALA A 392 13.17 1.69 -15.99
C ALA A 392 12.79 3.07 -16.58
N THR A 393 12.15 3.10 -17.74
CA THR A 393 11.63 4.35 -18.34
C THR A 393 10.52 4.95 -17.50
N TRP A 394 9.56 4.13 -17.08
CA TRP A 394 8.39 4.57 -16.34
C TRP A 394 8.74 5.13 -14.96
N PHE A 395 9.44 4.36 -14.12
CA PHE A 395 9.73 4.72 -12.74
C PHE A 395 10.85 5.75 -12.59
N ARG A 396 11.84 5.78 -13.49
CA ARG A 396 13.01 6.67 -13.33
C ARG A 396 12.86 8.01 -14.04
N ILE A 397 12.05 8.08 -15.09
CA ILE A 397 11.91 9.30 -15.90
C ILE A 397 10.47 9.78 -15.98
N ILE A 398 9.55 8.94 -16.44
CA ILE A 398 8.18 9.40 -16.73
C ILE A 398 7.43 9.79 -15.46
N LEU A 399 7.35 8.92 -14.45
CA LEU A 399 6.66 9.21 -13.19
C LEU A 399 7.26 10.42 -12.45
N PRO A 400 8.60 10.52 -12.25
CA PRO A 400 9.21 11.72 -11.71
C PRO A 400 8.92 12.98 -12.54
N GLY A 401 8.90 12.85 -13.87
CA GLY A 401 8.55 13.91 -14.81
C GLY A 401 7.11 14.41 -14.63
N LEU A 402 6.15 13.51 -14.54
CA LEU A 402 4.73 13.82 -14.27
C LEU A 402 4.56 14.51 -12.90
N SER A 403 5.26 14.02 -11.88
CA SER A 403 5.28 14.64 -10.55
C SER A 403 5.84 16.06 -10.59
N ARG A 404 6.93 16.32 -11.34
CA ARG A 404 7.48 17.67 -11.56
C ARG A 404 6.57 18.57 -12.40
N LEU A 405 5.76 17.99 -13.27
CA LEU A 405 4.65 18.68 -13.92
C LEU A 405 3.46 18.90 -12.98
N LYS A 406 3.57 18.64 -11.67
CA LYS A 406 2.51 18.80 -10.67
C LYS A 406 1.21 18.08 -11.08
N LEU A 407 1.35 16.93 -11.76
CA LEU A 407 0.22 16.06 -12.09
C LEU A 407 0.08 15.00 -11.00
N ALA A 408 -1.16 14.58 -10.74
CA ALA A 408 -1.40 13.35 -10.00
C ALA A 408 -0.84 12.17 -10.80
N ILE A 409 -0.29 11.19 -10.08
CA ILE A 409 0.35 10.02 -10.68
C ILE A 409 -0.37 8.74 -10.24
N PRO A 410 -0.55 7.77 -11.15
CA PRO A 410 -0.91 6.43 -10.72
C PRO A 410 0.26 5.86 -9.91
N LEU A 411 -0.04 5.27 -8.76
CA LEU A 411 0.95 4.61 -7.93
C LEU A 411 1.26 3.20 -8.47
N GLY A 412 2.41 2.67 -8.10
CA GLY A 412 2.72 1.26 -8.31
C GLY A 412 2.09 0.38 -7.23
N GLY A 413 1.88 -0.89 -7.56
CA GLY A 413 1.25 -1.88 -6.66
C GLY A 413 2.12 -2.33 -5.49
N THR A 414 3.40 -1.92 -5.50
CA THR A 414 4.39 -2.24 -4.48
C THR A 414 5.46 -1.13 -4.37
N THR A 415 6.29 -1.21 -3.32
CA THR A 415 7.30 -0.21 -2.94
C THR A 415 6.67 1.16 -2.72
N LEU A 416 5.59 1.10 -1.95
CA LEU A 416 4.73 2.23 -1.68
C LEU A 416 4.62 2.40 -0.17
N PHE A 417 4.91 3.61 0.31
CA PHE A 417 4.95 3.94 1.73
C PHE A 417 4.04 5.13 2.00
N LEU A 418 3.01 4.93 2.82
CA LEU A 418 1.98 5.92 3.14
C LEU A 418 2.11 6.36 4.59
N ARG A 419 1.83 7.63 4.87
CA ARG A 419 1.51 8.05 6.24
C ARG A 419 0.22 7.34 6.67
N ARG A 420 0.26 6.65 7.81
CA ARG A 420 -0.87 5.84 8.30
C ARG A 420 -2.17 6.64 8.41
N HIS A 421 -2.12 7.82 9.01
CA HIS A 421 -3.31 8.65 9.19
C HIS A 421 -3.96 9.02 7.86
N VAL A 422 -3.18 9.21 6.79
CA VAL A 422 -3.72 9.57 5.47
C VAL A 422 -4.40 8.38 4.80
N ILE A 423 -3.81 7.18 4.84
CA ILE A 423 -4.47 5.99 4.26
C ILE A 423 -5.74 5.61 5.04
N GLU A 424 -5.76 5.85 6.36
CA GLU A 424 -6.97 5.71 7.19
C GLU A 424 -8.03 6.75 6.79
N GLU A 425 -7.65 8.03 6.61
CA GLU A 425 -8.55 9.12 6.23
C GLU A 425 -9.19 8.91 4.85
N VAL A 426 -8.40 8.51 3.85
CA VAL A 426 -8.91 8.31 2.49
C VAL A 426 -9.70 7.00 2.32
N GLY A 427 -9.83 6.19 3.38
CA GLY A 427 -10.67 4.99 3.40
C GLY A 427 -10.00 3.71 2.90
N GLY A 428 -8.67 3.61 2.98
CA GLY A 428 -7.93 2.41 2.59
C GLY A 428 -7.86 2.18 1.08
N TRP A 429 -7.83 0.91 0.65
CA TRP A 429 -7.87 0.49 -0.75
C TRP A 429 -9.30 0.14 -1.20
N ASP A 430 -9.60 0.31 -2.48
CA ASP A 430 -10.88 -0.19 -3.01
C ASP A 430 -10.84 -1.72 -3.13
N ALA A 431 -11.52 -2.42 -2.23
CA ALA A 431 -11.56 -3.89 -2.18
C ALA A 431 -12.08 -4.54 -3.48
N HIS A 432 -12.78 -3.79 -4.32
CA HIS A 432 -13.45 -4.26 -5.53
C HIS A 432 -12.68 -3.92 -6.81
N ASN A 433 -11.61 -3.10 -6.72
CA ASN A 433 -10.78 -2.72 -7.85
C ASN A 433 -9.63 -3.71 -8.04
N VAL A 434 -9.22 -3.93 -9.29
CA VAL A 434 -8.09 -4.79 -9.67
C VAL A 434 -6.77 -4.01 -9.87
N THR A 435 -6.83 -2.68 -9.84
CA THR A 435 -5.69 -1.75 -9.78
C THR A 435 -5.97 -0.71 -8.69
N GLU A 436 -6.00 -1.16 -7.44
CA GLU A 436 -6.25 -0.34 -6.26
C GLU A 436 -5.18 0.74 -6.04
N ASP A 437 -3.99 0.51 -6.56
CA ASP A 437 -2.80 1.36 -6.51
C ASP A 437 -2.97 2.62 -7.38
N ALA A 438 -3.35 2.43 -8.64
CA ALA A 438 -3.63 3.52 -9.57
C ALA A 438 -4.81 4.35 -9.06
N ASP A 439 -5.86 3.73 -8.51
CA ASP A 439 -6.95 4.44 -7.83
C ASP A 439 -6.44 5.29 -6.66
N LEU A 440 -5.68 4.68 -5.75
CA LEU A 440 -5.19 5.36 -4.56
C LEU A 440 -4.35 6.59 -4.90
N GLY A 441 -3.53 6.54 -5.96
CA GLY A 441 -2.77 7.69 -6.45
C GLY A 441 -3.61 8.93 -6.74
N TYR A 442 -4.70 8.76 -7.47
CA TYR A 442 -5.59 9.87 -7.79
C TYR A 442 -6.54 10.20 -6.65
N ARG A 443 -6.92 9.22 -5.83
CA ARG A 443 -7.74 9.48 -4.64
C ARG A 443 -6.99 10.32 -3.61
N LEU A 444 -5.70 10.08 -3.38
CA LEU A 444 -4.86 10.97 -2.55
C LEU A 444 -4.88 12.40 -3.08
N ALA A 445 -4.70 12.58 -4.39
CA ALA A 445 -4.75 13.90 -5.03
C ALA A 445 -6.09 14.61 -4.85
N ARG A 446 -7.22 13.87 -4.95
CA ARG A 446 -8.55 14.42 -4.72
C ARG A 446 -8.78 14.88 -3.27
N PHE A 447 -8.08 14.29 -2.31
CA PHE A 447 -8.08 14.70 -0.91
C PHE A 447 -7.05 15.80 -0.60
N GLY A 448 -6.39 16.36 -1.63
CA GLY A 448 -5.40 17.42 -1.48
C GLY A 448 -4.00 16.94 -1.12
N TYR A 449 -3.77 15.63 -1.09
CA TYR A 449 -2.46 15.03 -0.81
C TYR A 449 -1.61 14.85 -2.07
N ARG A 450 -0.30 14.75 -1.90
CA ARG A 450 0.67 14.51 -2.97
C ARG A 450 1.47 13.23 -2.74
N SER A 451 1.88 12.64 -3.85
CA SER A 451 2.80 11.51 -3.89
C SER A 451 4.14 11.95 -4.46
N GLU A 452 5.24 11.53 -3.83
CA GLU A 452 6.60 11.84 -4.26
C GLU A 452 7.38 10.57 -4.59
N LEU A 453 8.33 10.70 -5.52
CA LEU A 453 9.18 9.60 -5.97
C LEU A 453 10.49 9.63 -5.19
N ILE A 454 10.90 8.48 -4.65
CA ILE A 454 12.15 8.33 -3.91
C ILE A 454 13.11 7.38 -4.63
N ASN A 455 14.41 7.68 -4.57
CA ASN A 455 15.44 6.95 -5.32
C ASN A 455 15.95 5.69 -4.59
N THR A 456 15.01 4.83 -4.23
CA THR A 456 15.26 3.49 -3.68
C THR A 456 14.63 2.45 -4.60
N VAL A 457 15.30 1.33 -4.81
CA VAL A 457 14.90 0.31 -5.78
C VAL A 457 14.40 -0.93 -5.05
N THR A 458 13.32 -1.52 -5.56
CA THR A 458 12.90 -2.88 -5.24
C THR A 458 13.00 -3.71 -6.50
N MET A 459 13.70 -4.84 -6.40
CA MET A 459 13.82 -5.78 -7.51
C MET A 459 12.70 -6.82 -7.45
N GLU A 460 11.98 -7.01 -8.54
CA GLU A 460 10.91 -8.01 -8.70
C GLU A 460 11.25 -8.99 -9.85
N GLU A 461 10.38 -9.97 -10.09
CA GLU A 461 10.52 -10.93 -11.20
C GLU A 461 9.72 -10.52 -12.43
N ALA A 462 10.39 -10.36 -13.58
CA ALA A 462 9.74 -10.07 -14.84
C ALA A 462 8.99 -11.31 -15.35
N ASN A 463 7.79 -11.09 -15.88
CA ASN A 463 7.03 -12.15 -16.52
C ASN A 463 7.69 -12.57 -17.84
N CYS A 464 8.21 -13.80 -17.87
CA CYS A 464 8.92 -14.33 -19.03
C CYS A 464 8.01 -15.11 -20.00
N ARG A 465 6.71 -15.27 -19.71
CA ARG A 465 5.79 -16.12 -20.48
C ARG A 465 4.72 -15.29 -21.19
N PRO A 466 4.57 -15.37 -22.54
CA PRO A 466 3.64 -14.52 -23.29
C PRO A 466 2.19 -14.56 -22.80
N VAL A 467 1.62 -15.74 -22.53
CA VAL A 467 0.22 -15.85 -22.07
C VAL A 467 0.03 -15.25 -20.68
N ALA A 468 0.98 -15.47 -19.77
CA ALA A 468 0.92 -14.88 -18.44
C ALA A 468 1.07 -13.36 -18.52
N TRP A 469 1.92 -12.86 -19.42
CA TRP A 469 2.07 -11.43 -19.69
C TRP A 469 0.77 -10.79 -20.18
N VAL A 470 0.10 -11.40 -21.18
CA VAL A 470 -1.19 -10.91 -21.66
C VAL A 470 -2.21 -10.87 -20.52
N ARG A 471 -2.31 -11.92 -19.71
CA ARG A 471 -3.22 -11.94 -18.54
C ARG A 471 -2.92 -10.83 -17.54
N GLN A 472 -1.65 -10.53 -17.29
CA GLN A 472 -1.24 -9.44 -16.41
C GLN A 472 -1.64 -8.08 -16.99
N ARG A 473 -1.34 -7.81 -18.26
CA ARG A 473 -1.67 -6.53 -18.91
C ARG A 473 -3.16 -6.31 -19.11
N SER A 474 -3.92 -7.35 -19.46
CA SER A 474 -5.38 -7.27 -19.53
C SER A 474 -5.99 -6.92 -18.18
N ARG A 475 -5.42 -7.42 -17.06
CA ARG A 475 -5.87 -7.06 -15.71
C ARG A 475 -5.59 -5.59 -15.40
N TRP A 476 -4.39 -5.10 -15.72
CA TRP A 476 -4.04 -3.69 -15.52
C TRP A 476 -4.93 -2.76 -16.33
N LEU A 477 -5.19 -3.08 -17.60
CA LEU A 477 -6.07 -2.27 -18.44
C LEU A 477 -7.51 -2.27 -17.91
N LYS A 478 -8.02 -3.43 -17.50
CA LYS A 478 -9.34 -3.53 -16.85
C LYS A 478 -9.40 -2.62 -15.63
N GLY A 479 -8.38 -2.64 -14.78
CA GLY A 479 -8.32 -1.78 -13.60
C GLY A 479 -8.21 -0.29 -13.93
N PHE A 480 -7.42 0.07 -14.94
CA PHE A 480 -7.35 1.45 -15.43
C PHE A 480 -8.71 1.94 -15.92
N MET A 481 -9.44 1.09 -16.65
CA MET A 481 -10.79 1.40 -17.12
C MET A 481 -11.77 1.57 -15.94
N VAL A 482 -11.73 0.66 -14.96
CA VAL A 482 -12.56 0.75 -13.74
C VAL A 482 -12.25 2.03 -12.98
N THR A 483 -10.97 2.33 -12.75
CA THR A 483 -10.51 3.54 -12.06
C THR A 483 -10.97 4.79 -12.79
N TYR A 484 -10.74 4.87 -14.11
CA TYR A 484 -11.18 6.00 -14.92
C TYR A 484 -12.68 6.24 -14.79
N LEU A 485 -13.48 5.19 -14.95
CA LEU A 485 -14.93 5.26 -14.91
C LEU A 485 -15.48 5.56 -13.51
N VAL A 486 -14.83 5.13 -12.43
CA VAL A 486 -15.20 5.48 -11.05
C VAL A 486 -14.98 6.98 -10.80
N HIS A 487 -13.80 7.50 -11.13
CA HIS A 487 -13.48 8.91 -10.91
C HIS A 487 -14.28 9.83 -11.84
N MET A 488 -14.63 9.38 -13.05
CA MET A 488 -15.47 10.12 -14.00
C MET A 488 -16.98 9.96 -13.80
N ARG A 489 -17.44 9.31 -12.72
CA ARG A 489 -18.89 9.28 -12.39
C ARG A 489 -19.44 10.68 -12.14
N THR A 490 -18.66 11.52 -11.49
CA THR A 490 -18.98 12.93 -11.22
C THR A 490 -17.82 13.82 -11.67
N PRO A 491 -17.72 14.12 -12.98
CA PRO A 491 -16.55 14.81 -13.54
C PRO A 491 -16.39 16.25 -13.00
N LEU A 492 -17.48 16.89 -12.58
CA LEU A 492 -17.44 18.21 -11.94
C LEU A 492 -16.80 18.16 -10.56
N ASP A 493 -17.09 17.12 -9.75
CA ASP A 493 -16.42 16.92 -8.46
C ASP A 493 -14.95 16.61 -8.69
N LEU A 494 -14.63 15.73 -9.65
CA LEU A 494 -13.25 15.44 -10.00
C LEU A 494 -12.47 16.70 -10.42
N TRP A 495 -13.07 17.56 -11.23
CA TRP A 495 -12.49 18.85 -11.61
C TRP A 495 -12.27 19.77 -10.41
N ARG A 496 -13.24 19.85 -9.49
CA ARG A 496 -13.14 20.65 -8.26
C ARG A 496 -12.04 20.13 -7.34
N ASP A 497 -11.95 18.82 -7.17
CA ASP A 497 -11.00 18.14 -6.28
C ASP A 497 -9.55 18.27 -6.81
N LEU A 498 -9.34 18.04 -8.11
CA LEU A 498 -8.01 18.01 -8.73
C LEU A 498 -7.52 19.36 -9.26
N GLY A 499 -8.46 20.25 -9.60
CA GLY A 499 -8.19 21.43 -10.40
C GLY A 499 -7.87 21.12 -11.88
N PRO A 500 -7.80 22.15 -12.73
CA PRO A 500 -7.68 21.98 -14.18
C PRO A 500 -6.45 21.17 -14.59
N ARG A 501 -5.31 21.47 -13.98
CA ARG A 501 -4.01 20.88 -14.35
C ARG A 501 -3.99 19.36 -14.13
N GLN A 502 -4.39 18.91 -12.94
CA GLN A 502 -4.39 17.49 -12.62
C GLN A 502 -5.56 16.76 -13.27
N PHE A 503 -6.71 17.43 -13.47
CA PHE A 503 -7.83 16.87 -14.25
C PHE A 503 -7.41 16.56 -15.69
N PHE A 504 -6.80 17.49 -16.41
CA PHE A 504 -6.29 17.22 -17.76
C PHE A 504 -5.16 16.19 -17.75
N GLY A 505 -4.30 16.20 -16.73
CA GLY A 505 -3.31 15.14 -16.52
C GLY A 505 -3.95 13.75 -16.39
N PHE A 506 -5.02 13.64 -15.61
CA PHE A 506 -5.80 12.41 -15.47
C PHE A 506 -6.40 11.96 -16.82
N GLN A 507 -6.97 12.87 -17.59
CA GLN A 507 -7.46 12.55 -18.95
C GLN A 507 -6.32 12.05 -19.84
N LEU A 508 -5.20 12.78 -19.88
CA LEU A 508 -4.06 12.42 -20.71
C LEU A 508 -3.44 11.09 -20.31
N VAL A 509 -3.43 10.70 -19.03
CA VAL A 509 -2.89 9.41 -18.59
C VAL A 509 -3.87 8.26 -18.90
N PHE A 510 -5.13 8.35 -18.44
CA PHE A 510 -6.06 7.24 -18.57
C PHE A 510 -6.71 7.15 -19.95
N LEU A 511 -7.26 8.26 -20.47
CA LEU A 511 -8.01 8.23 -21.72
C LEU A 511 -7.10 7.90 -22.90
N SER A 512 -5.86 8.41 -22.90
CA SER A 512 -4.89 8.03 -23.94
C SER A 512 -4.51 6.56 -23.84
N THR A 513 -4.19 6.04 -22.63
CA THR A 513 -3.83 4.62 -22.44
C THR A 513 -4.96 3.67 -22.88
N LEU A 514 -6.20 3.96 -22.46
CA LEU A 514 -7.37 3.17 -22.82
C LEU A 514 -7.66 3.24 -24.32
N SER A 515 -7.58 4.43 -24.92
CA SER A 515 -7.79 4.62 -26.36
C SER A 515 -6.72 3.92 -27.19
N GLN A 516 -5.45 4.04 -26.79
CA GLN A 516 -4.34 3.40 -27.50
C GLN A 516 -4.44 1.88 -27.49
N PHE A 517 -4.88 1.28 -26.37
CA PHE A 517 -5.09 -0.15 -26.34
C PHE A 517 -6.27 -0.59 -27.21
N LEU A 518 -7.41 0.11 -27.09
CA LEU A 518 -8.63 -0.21 -27.84
C LEU A 518 -8.41 -0.07 -29.36
N LEU A 519 -7.62 0.93 -29.77
CA LEU A 519 -7.40 1.29 -31.17
C LEU A 519 -6.06 0.78 -31.72
N ALA A 520 -5.30 0.01 -30.94
CA ALA A 520 -4.04 -0.58 -31.36
C ALA A 520 -4.15 -1.33 -32.70
N PRO A 521 -5.21 -2.12 -32.99
CA PRO A 521 -5.35 -2.78 -34.29
C PRO A 521 -5.37 -1.81 -35.47
N LEU A 522 -5.98 -0.63 -35.33
CA LEU A 522 -6.00 0.39 -36.38
C LEU A 522 -4.59 0.94 -36.61
N LEU A 523 -3.87 1.23 -35.52
CA LEU A 523 -2.47 1.67 -35.61
C LEU A 523 -1.61 0.59 -36.27
N TRP A 524 -1.79 -0.69 -35.94
CA TRP A 524 -1.05 -1.80 -36.58
C TRP A 524 -1.39 -1.94 -38.06
N MET A 525 -2.62 -1.69 -38.48
CA MET A 525 -2.97 -1.65 -39.91
C MET A 525 -2.24 -0.51 -40.63
N LEU A 526 -2.11 0.66 -39.98
CA LEU A 526 -1.32 1.78 -40.51
C LEU A 526 0.16 1.39 -40.68
N TRP A 527 0.73 0.70 -39.69
CA TRP A 527 2.08 0.14 -39.80
C TRP A 527 2.18 -0.93 -40.89
N GLY A 528 1.20 -1.82 -41.01
CA GLY A 528 1.16 -2.83 -42.08
C GLY A 528 1.23 -2.21 -43.47
N ALA A 529 0.60 -1.04 -43.66
CA ALA A 529 0.66 -0.31 -44.92
C ALA A 529 2.08 0.13 -45.30
N THR A 530 3.00 0.36 -44.34
CA THR A 530 4.42 0.64 -44.68
C THR A 530 5.12 -0.55 -45.31
N PHE A 531 4.61 -1.77 -45.08
CA PHE A 531 5.12 -3.01 -45.66
C PHE A 531 4.32 -3.46 -46.90
N GLY A 532 3.47 -2.59 -47.45
CA GLY A 532 2.66 -2.88 -48.63
C GLY A 532 1.41 -3.74 -48.36
N LEU A 533 1.01 -3.93 -47.09
CA LEU A 533 -0.26 -4.59 -46.78
C LEU A 533 -1.43 -3.68 -47.16
N THR A 534 -2.38 -4.21 -47.93
CA THR A 534 -3.57 -3.46 -48.33
C THR A 534 -4.48 -3.22 -47.12
N SER A 535 -4.75 -1.96 -46.83
CA SER A 535 -5.68 -1.57 -45.77
C SER A 535 -7.06 -1.25 -46.36
N PRO A 536 -8.17 -1.70 -45.76
CA PRO A 536 -9.53 -1.28 -46.14
C PRO A 536 -9.68 0.25 -46.15
N MET A 537 -8.86 0.94 -45.35
CA MET A 537 -8.82 2.39 -45.25
C MET A 537 -8.40 3.06 -46.56
N TRP A 538 -7.58 2.41 -47.39
CA TRP A 538 -7.12 2.97 -48.67
C TRP A 538 -8.26 3.14 -49.68
N HIS A 539 -9.32 2.33 -49.53
CA HIS A 539 -10.52 2.36 -50.35
C HIS A 539 -11.63 3.25 -49.75
N ALA A 540 -11.45 3.72 -48.51
CA ALA A 540 -12.45 4.47 -47.76
C ALA A 540 -12.51 5.98 -48.10
N GLY A 541 -11.85 6.42 -49.18
CA GLY A 541 -11.84 7.84 -49.58
C GLY A 541 -11.04 8.76 -48.66
N LEU A 542 -10.10 8.21 -47.88
CA LEU A 542 -9.11 8.98 -47.14
C LEU A 542 -8.35 9.88 -48.13
N SER A 543 -8.55 11.20 -48.04
CA SER A 543 -8.00 12.19 -48.99
C SER A 543 -6.48 12.36 -48.93
N SER A 544 -5.78 11.67 -48.02
CA SER A 544 -4.31 11.67 -47.95
C SER A 544 -3.78 10.50 -47.10
N PRO A 545 -3.85 9.25 -47.56
CA PRO A 545 -3.28 8.12 -46.83
C PRO A 545 -1.78 8.28 -46.48
N PRO A 546 -0.94 8.96 -47.31
CA PRO A 546 0.43 9.32 -46.94
C PRO A 546 0.54 10.24 -45.70
N LEU A 547 -0.42 11.13 -45.46
CA LEU A 547 -0.39 12.05 -44.30
C LEU A 547 -0.55 11.28 -43.00
N TRP A 548 -1.56 10.42 -42.93
CA TRP A 548 -1.83 9.61 -41.74
C TRP A 548 -0.68 8.66 -41.43
N LEU A 549 -0.12 8.04 -42.47
CA LEU A 549 1.08 7.21 -42.36
C LEU A 549 2.26 8.00 -41.81
N SER A 550 2.49 9.19 -42.35
CA SER A 550 3.57 10.08 -41.91
C SER A 550 3.40 10.50 -40.45
N LEU A 551 2.19 10.90 -40.03
CA LEU A 551 1.90 11.27 -38.64
C LEU A 551 2.09 10.09 -37.68
N GLY A 552 1.56 8.91 -38.04
CA GLY A 552 1.73 7.70 -37.25
C GLY A 552 3.21 7.33 -37.06
N LEU A 553 3.99 7.38 -38.14
CA LEU A 553 5.43 7.13 -38.12
C LEU A 553 6.18 8.18 -37.31
N ILE A 554 5.85 9.46 -37.44
CA ILE A 554 6.47 10.55 -36.66
C ILE A 554 6.23 10.32 -35.16
N PHE A 555 4.98 10.10 -34.74
CA PHE A 555 4.67 9.90 -33.33
C PHE A 555 5.32 8.64 -32.77
N ALA A 556 5.31 7.54 -33.53
CA ALA A 556 6.00 6.33 -33.14
C ALA A 556 7.51 6.53 -32.99
N THR A 557 8.15 7.18 -33.97
CA THR A 557 9.58 7.47 -33.94
C THR A 557 9.92 8.37 -32.76
N LEU A 558 9.13 9.41 -32.49
CA LEU A 558 9.31 10.27 -31.31
C LEU A 558 9.16 9.51 -30.00
N SER A 559 8.16 8.62 -29.89
CA SER A 559 7.99 7.77 -28.71
C SER A 559 9.19 6.82 -28.54
N ASN A 560 9.66 6.18 -29.61
CA ASN A 560 10.83 5.31 -29.58
C ASN A 560 12.10 6.09 -29.20
N LEU A 561 12.32 7.26 -29.80
CA LEU A 561 13.45 8.14 -29.49
C LEU A 561 13.45 8.55 -28.02
N SER A 562 12.28 8.88 -27.45
CA SER A 562 12.17 9.20 -26.03
C SER A 562 12.56 8.03 -25.12
N THR A 563 12.22 6.80 -25.53
CA THR A 563 12.62 5.56 -24.84
C THR A 563 14.13 5.33 -24.94
N TRP A 564 14.71 5.55 -26.12
CA TRP A 564 16.16 5.44 -26.35
C TRP A 564 16.96 6.45 -25.53
N ILE A 565 16.55 7.73 -25.51
CA ILE A 565 17.17 8.77 -24.69
C ILE A 565 17.11 8.36 -23.21
N THR A 566 15.96 7.87 -22.77
CA THR A 566 15.78 7.38 -21.40
C THR A 566 16.74 6.23 -21.07
N ALA A 567 16.84 5.23 -21.94
CA ALA A 567 17.76 4.12 -21.77
C ALA A 567 19.22 4.59 -21.68
N ALA A 568 19.64 5.51 -22.56
CA ALA A 568 20.99 6.08 -22.55
C ALA A 568 21.31 6.83 -21.23
N VAL A 569 20.33 7.56 -20.68
CA VAL A 569 20.44 8.28 -19.41
C VAL A 569 20.60 7.31 -18.25
N ILE A 570 19.80 6.24 -18.22
CA ILE A 570 19.81 5.24 -17.14
C ILE A 570 21.14 4.48 -17.11
N ILE A 571 21.72 4.17 -18.28
CA ILE A 571 23.02 3.48 -18.37
C ILE A 571 24.20 4.46 -18.15
N ASN A 572 23.91 5.73 -17.82
CA ASN A 572 24.88 6.82 -17.66
C ASN A 572 25.79 7.00 -18.89
N ARG A 573 25.30 6.64 -20.09
CA ARG A 573 25.99 6.81 -21.37
C ARG A 573 25.40 8.00 -22.12
N LYS A 574 25.58 9.20 -21.54
CA LYS A 574 25.05 10.45 -22.09
C LYS A 574 25.58 10.77 -23.49
N SER A 575 26.73 10.22 -23.89
CA SER A 575 27.28 10.34 -25.24
C SER A 575 26.44 9.67 -26.32
N LEU A 576 25.53 8.74 -25.98
CA LEU A 576 24.60 8.11 -26.93
C LEU A 576 23.35 8.97 -27.21
N ILE A 577 23.21 10.11 -26.52
CA ILE A 577 22.07 11.05 -26.67
C ILE A 577 22.37 12.11 -27.73
N ILE A 578 23.66 12.40 -27.96
CA ILE A 578 24.19 13.32 -28.98
C ILE A 578 24.34 12.54 -30.27
#